data_AF-A0A4V1LT60-F1
#
_entry.id   AF-A0A4V1LT60-F1
#
_cell.length_a   1.000
_cell.length_b   1.000
_cell.length_c   1.000
_cell.angle_alpha   90.00
_cell.angle_beta   90.00
_cell.angle_gamma   90.00
#
_symmetry.space_group_name_H-M   'P 1'
#
loop_
_entity.id
_entity.type
_entity.pdbx_description
1 polymer ?
#
loop_
_entity_poly.entity_id
_entity_poly.type
_entity_poly.pdbx_seq_one_letter_code
_entity_poly.pdbx_strand_id
1 'polypeptide(L)'
;MRLLRILLAGIFSILSALAIAQLIMGNISFVGLIVLPAYLATAFSLNNKGGKITRYIGYFTSSTLSLSLLGAIYVLLLPLLGVSFEPILLFVLVTIGSIGVLSFKLIKDQSKSKIIEVS
;
A
#
# COMPACT_ATOMS: atom_id res chain seq x y z
N MET A 1 -13.48 5.02 -11.92
CA MET A 1 -12.51 4.60 -10.87
C MET A 1 -13.13 4.04 -9.57
N ARG A 2 -14.46 3.81 -9.48
CA ARG A 2 -15.05 3.24 -8.24
C ARG A 2 -14.61 1.79 -7.98
N LEU A 3 -14.64 0.95 -9.01
CA LEU A 3 -14.22 -0.46 -8.93
C LEU A 3 -12.78 -0.61 -8.42
N LEU A 4 -11.84 0.12 -9.01
CA LEU A 4 -10.42 0.05 -8.63
C LEU A 4 -10.18 0.44 -7.16
N ARG A 5 -10.91 1.43 -6.65
CA ARG A 5 -10.84 1.81 -5.22
C ARG A 5 -11.35 0.71 -4.30
N ILE A 6 -12.47 0.07 -4.66
CA ILE A 6 -13.04 -1.03 -3.90
C ILE A 6 -12.08 -2.22 -3.89
N LEU A 7 -11.48 -2.55 -5.04
CA LEU A 7 -10.49 -3.62 -5.15
C LEU A 7 -9.26 -3.35 -4.28
N LEU A 8 -8.67 -2.16 -4.37
CA LEU A 8 -7.50 -1.79 -3.57
C LEU A 8 -7.82 -1.77 -2.08
N ALA A 9 -8.97 -1.19 -1.69
CA ALA A 9 -9.41 -1.23 -0.31
C ALA A 9 -9.60 -2.67 0.18
N GLY A 10 -10.17 -3.55 -0.64
CA GLY A 10 -10.29 -4.98 -0.36
C GLY A 10 -8.95 -5.65 -0.13
N ILE A 11 -7.94 -5.36 -0.95
CA ILE A 11 -6.57 -5.87 -0.77
C ILE A 11 -6.02 -5.45 0.61
N PHE A 12 -6.08 -4.15 0.94
CA PHE A 12 -5.62 -3.67 2.25
C PHE A 12 -6.42 -4.24 3.43
N SER A 13 -7.72 -4.47 3.26
CA SER A 13 -8.56 -5.12 4.27
C SER A 13 -8.17 -6.59 4.48
N ILE A 14 -7.88 -7.34 3.40
CA ILE A 14 -7.40 -8.72 3.50
C ILE A 14 -6.03 -8.75 4.20
N LEU A 15 -5.10 -7.87 3.83
CA LEU A 15 -3.80 -7.77 4.48
C LEU A 15 -3.93 -7.42 5.97
N SER A 16 -4.86 -6.53 6.33
CA SER A 16 -5.16 -6.26 7.74
C SER A 16 -5.75 -7.48 8.46
N ALA A 17 -6.64 -8.24 7.82
CA ALA A 17 -7.23 -9.43 8.42
C ALA A 17 -6.15 -10.51 8.66
N LEU A 18 -5.21 -10.67 7.72
CA LEU A 18 -4.05 -11.54 7.89
C LEU A 18 -3.16 -11.10 9.05
N ALA A 19 -2.92 -9.78 9.20
CA ALA A 19 -2.17 -9.25 10.33
C ALA A 19 -2.89 -9.52 11.67
N ILE A 20 -4.22 -9.37 11.72
CA ILE A 20 -5.02 -9.71 12.91
C ILE A 20 -4.92 -11.21 13.22
N ALA A 21 -5.01 -12.08 12.20
CA ALA A 21 -4.88 -13.52 12.39
C ALA A 21 -3.51 -13.90 12.98
N GLN A 22 -2.43 -13.29 12.48
CA GLN A 22 -1.09 -13.48 13.04
C GLN A 22 -0.98 -12.97 14.49
N LEU A 23 -1.70 -11.90 14.84
CA LEU A 23 -1.79 -11.39 16.21
C LEU A 23 -2.38 -12.42 17.16
N ILE A 24 -3.52 -13.00 16.75
CA ILE A 24 -4.24 -14.00 17.54
C ILE A 24 -3.42 -15.28 17.70
N MET A 25 -2.67 -15.67 16.67
CA MET A 25 -1.77 -16.82 16.71
C MET A 25 -0.50 -16.59 17.56
N GLY A 26 -0.33 -15.39 18.16
CA GLY A 26 0.83 -15.05 18.98
C GLY A 26 2.13 -14.90 18.19
N ASN A 27 2.04 -14.85 16.85
CA ASN A 27 3.20 -14.88 15.96
C ASN A 27 3.52 -13.48 15.39
N ILE A 28 3.30 -12.44 16.19
CA ILE A 28 3.43 -11.05 15.73
C ILE A 28 4.80 -10.48 16.07
N SER A 29 5.48 -10.04 15.01
CA SER A 29 6.57 -9.08 15.07
C SER A 29 6.04 -7.70 15.47
N PHE A 30 6.81 -6.93 16.25
CA PHE A 30 6.48 -5.53 16.60
C PHE A 30 6.09 -4.67 15.38
N VAL A 31 6.65 -4.98 14.20
CA VAL A 31 6.31 -4.32 12.93
C VAL A 31 4.85 -4.58 12.54
N GLY A 32 4.33 -5.79 12.78
CA GLY A 32 2.94 -6.16 12.48
C GLY A 32 1.90 -5.34 13.24
N LEU A 33 2.22 -4.91 14.47
CA LEU A 33 1.34 -4.04 15.28
C LEU A 33 1.16 -2.64 14.67
N ILE A 34 2.18 -2.13 13.98
CA ILE A 34 2.12 -0.82 13.32
C ILE A 34 1.49 -0.94 11.93
N VAL A 35 1.78 -2.04 11.23
CA VAL A 35 1.30 -2.29 9.87
C VAL A 35 -0.22 -2.50 9.83
N LEU A 36 -0.79 -3.15 10.84
CA LEU A 36 -2.22 -3.42 10.94
C LEU A 36 -3.10 -2.14 10.91
N PRO A 37 -2.92 -1.16 11.81
CA PRO A 37 -3.68 0.09 11.75
C PRO A 37 -3.36 0.91 10.50
N ALA A 38 -2.14 0.80 9.96
CA ALA A 38 -1.76 1.49 8.71
C ALA A 38 -2.55 0.96 7.49
N TYR A 39 -2.68 -0.36 7.34
CA TYR A 39 -3.46 -0.97 6.26
C TYR A 39 -4.96 -0.68 6.40
N LEU A 40 -5.52 -0.73 7.61
CA LEU A 40 -6.91 -0.31 7.85
C LEU A 40 -7.14 1.15 7.48
N ALA A 41 -6.28 2.06 7.97
CA ALA A 41 -6.38 3.48 7.66
C ALA A 41 -6.28 3.74 6.15
N THR A 42 -5.43 2.99 5.45
CA THR A 42 -5.30 3.07 3.99
C THR A 42 -6.57 2.61 3.28
N ALA A 43 -7.16 1.48 3.68
CA ALA A 43 -8.44 0.99 3.14
C ALA A 43 -9.60 1.98 3.37
N PHE A 44 -9.66 2.59 4.56
CA PHE A 44 -10.62 3.65 4.87
C PHE A 44 -10.39 4.88 3.97
N SER A 45 -9.15 5.32 3.84
CA SER A 45 -8.79 6.49 3.02
C SER A 45 -9.18 6.32 1.54
N LEU A 46 -8.99 5.12 0.97
CA LEU A 46 -9.37 4.80 -0.42
C LEU A 46 -10.89 4.88 -0.65
N ASN A 47 -11.68 4.54 0.37
CA ASN A 47 -13.13 4.66 0.34
C ASN A 47 -13.64 6.05 0.76
N ASN A 48 -12.74 7.02 0.91
CA ASN A 48 -13.04 8.38 1.40
C ASN A 48 -13.77 8.37 2.77
N LYS A 49 -13.57 7.31 3.55
CA LYS A 49 -14.06 7.16 4.92
C LYS A 49 -12.89 7.50 5.84
N GLY A 50 -13.15 8.31 6.86
CA GLY A 50 -12.11 8.78 7.79
C GLY A 50 -11.65 10.23 7.55
N GLY A 51 -11.07 10.82 8.59
CA GLY A 51 -10.63 12.21 8.62
C GLY A 51 -9.25 12.45 8.00
N LYS A 52 -8.69 13.65 8.24
CA LYS A 52 -7.37 14.05 7.73
C LYS A 52 -6.26 13.06 8.11
N ILE A 53 -6.29 12.54 9.34
CA ILE A 53 -5.30 11.59 9.87
C ILE A 53 -5.24 10.31 9.02
N THR A 54 -6.40 9.69 8.72
CA THR A 54 -6.45 8.46 7.90
C THR A 54 -5.90 8.67 6.49
N ARG A 55 -6.07 9.88 5.92
CA ARG A 55 -5.49 10.22 4.61
C ARG A 55 -3.98 10.35 4.68
N TYR A 56 -3.44 10.99 5.71
CA TYR A 56 -1.98 11.08 5.89
C TYR A 56 -1.35 9.70 6.07
N ILE A 57 -1.98 8.83 6.87
CA ILE A 57 -1.52 7.44 7.02
C ILE A 57 -1.63 6.69 5.68
N GLY A 58 -2.73 6.86 4.94
CA GLY A 58 -2.90 6.28 3.62
C GLY A 58 -1.84 6.73 2.61
N TYR A 59 -1.49 8.02 2.60
CA TYR A 59 -0.39 8.55 1.79
C TYR A 59 0.95 7.97 2.21
N PHE A 60 1.26 7.96 3.51
CA PHE A 60 2.50 7.40 4.02
C PHE A 60 2.66 5.93 3.63
N THR A 61 1.65 5.11 3.90
CA THR A 61 1.64 3.68 3.58
C THR A 61 1.78 3.45 2.08
N SER A 62 1.00 4.16 1.26
CA SER A 62 1.04 4.01 -0.20
C SER A 62 2.39 4.45 -0.79
N SER A 63 2.99 5.52 -0.26
CA SER A 63 4.32 5.98 -0.64
C SER A 63 5.40 4.97 -0.28
N THR A 64 5.35 4.42 0.94
CA THR A 64 6.29 3.37 1.39
C THR A 64 6.20 2.13 0.51
N LEU A 65 4.98 1.69 0.16
CA LEU A 65 4.82 0.59 -0.81
C LEU A 65 5.37 0.97 -2.19
N SER A 66 5.18 2.20 -2.65
CA SER A 66 5.71 2.68 -3.94
C SER A 66 7.24 2.63 -4.00
N LEU A 67 7.95 2.79 -2.87
CA LEU A 67 9.42 2.67 -2.82
C LEU A 67 9.90 1.27 -3.22
N SER A 68 9.06 0.24 -3.13
CA SER A 68 9.42 -1.10 -3.62
C SER A 68 9.71 -1.13 -5.13
N LEU A 69 9.21 -0.17 -5.91
CA LEU A 69 9.59 -0.01 -7.32
C LEU A 69 11.07 0.36 -7.49
N LEU A 70 11.65 1.11 -6.55
CA LEU A 70 13.10 1.36 -6.55
C LEU A 70 13.86 0.05 -6.28
N GLY A 71 13.33 -0.79 -5.40
CA GLY A 71 13.84 -2.15 -5.19
C GLY A 71 13.74 -3.01 -6.45
N ALA A 72 12.64 -2.90 -7.22
CA ALA A 72 12.50 -3.61 -8.49
C ALA A 72 13.56 -3.17 -9.52
N ILE A 73 13.85 -1.87 -9.60
CA ILE A 73 14.94 -1.35 -10.43
C ILE A 73 16.28 -1.93 -9.97
N TYR A 74 16.54 -1.99 -8.66
CA TYR A 74 17.76 -2.60 -8.13
C TYR A 74 17.88 -4.08 -8.51
N VAL A 75 16.81 -4.86 -8.41
CA VAL A 75 16.79 -6.29 -8.80
C VAL A 75 17.08 -6.47 -10.29
N LEU A 76 16.67 -5.55 -11.15
CA LEU A 76 17.01 -5.58 -12.58
C LEU A 76 18.49 -5.29 -12.85
N LEU A 77 19.17 -4.56 -11.96
CA LEU A 77 20.59 -4.23 -12.08
C LEU A 77 21.50 -5.32 -11.49
N LEU A 78 21.00 -6.17 -10.59
CA LEU A 78 21.77 -7.25 -9.96
C LEU A 78 22.50 -8.19 -10.95
N PRO A 79 21.91 -8.59 -12.10
CA PRO A 79 22.61 -9.42 -13.08
C PRO A 79 23.84 -8.75 -13.69
N LEU A 80 23.86 -7.41 -13.78
CA LEU A 80 25.03 -6.66 -14.25
C LEU A 80 26.21 -6.71 -13.26
N LEU A 81 25.91 -7.04 -12.00
CA LEU A 81 26.89 -7.21 -10.91
C LEU A 81 27.29 -8.69 -10.70
N GLY A 82 26.85 -9.60 -11.59
CA GLY A 82 27.16 -11.03 -11.49
C GLY A 82 26.28 -11.80 -10.49
N VAL A 83 25.22 -11.19 -9.97
CA VAL A 83 24.26 -11.84 -9.05
C VAL A 83 23.15 -12.51 -9.85
N SER A 84 22.71 -13.70 -9.42
CA SER A 84 21.63 -14.45 -10.07
C SER A 84 20.33 -13.64 -10.09
N PHE A 85 19.67 -13.60 -11.26
CA PHE A 85 18.37 -12.97 -11.41
C PHE A 85 17.28 -13.82 -10.75
N GLU A 86 16.49 -13.21 -9.86
CA GLU A 86 15.31 -13.84 -9.25
C GLU A 86 14.02 -13.21 -9.77
N PRO A 87 13.33 -13.85 -10.74
CA PRO A 87 12.13 -13.29 -11.35
C PRO A 87 11.00 -13.07 -10.34
N ILE A 88 10.84 -13.99 -9.39
CA ILE A 88 9.76 -13.96 -8.39
C ILE A 88 9.87 -12.68 -7.54
N LEU A 89 11.07 -12.35 -7.08
CA LEU A 89 11.32 -11.14 -6.28
C LEU A 89 10.96 -9.87 -7.07
N LEU A 90 11.35 -9.81 -8.35
CA LEU A 90 11.00 -8.70 -9.23
C LEU A 90 9.47 -8.56 -9.35
N PHE A 91 8.76 -9.65 -9.63
CA PHE A 91 7.30 -9.62 -9.76
C PHE A 91 6.60 -9.15 -8.49
N VAL A 92 7.07 -9.61 -7.33
CA VAL A 92 6.53 -9.19 -6.02
C VAL A 92 6.72 -7.68 -5.82
N LEU A 93 7.94 -7.17 -6.03
CA LEU A 93 8.26 -5.75 -5.87
C LEU A 93 7.47 -4.86 -6.85
N VAL A 94 7.37 -5.26 -8.11
CA VAL A 94 6.60 -4.52 -9.12
C VAL A 94 5.11 -4.49 -8.75
N THR A 95 4.55 -5.62 -8.31
CA THR A 95 3.13 -5.73 -7.96
C THR A 95 2.81 -4.87 -6.74
N ILE A 96 3.57 -5.02 -5.66
CA ILE A 96 3.39 -4.24 -4.42
C ILE A 96 3.60 -2.75 -4.70
N GLY A 97 4.62 -2.40 -5.46
CA GLY A 97 4.93 -1.03 -5.84
C GLY A 97 3.83 -0.38 -6.68
N SER A 98 3.29 -1.12 -7.64
CA SER A 98 2.17 -0.67 -8.47
C SER A 98 0.90 -0.45 -7.64
N ILE A 99 0.60 -1.35 -6.70
CA ILE A 99 -0.50 -1.18 -5.74
C ILE A 99 -0.31 0.11 -4.94
N GLY A 100 0.91 0.38 -4.46
CA GLY A 100 1.27 1.60 -3.76
C GLY A 100 1.00 2.87 -4.59
N VAL A 101 1.52 2.92 -5.83
CA VAL A 101 1.37 4.08 -6.72
C VAL A 101 -0.10 4.33 -7.07
N LEU A 102 -0.84 3.28 -7.42
CA LEU A 102 -2.26 3.38 -7.76
C LEU A 102 -3.07 3.87 -6.57
N SER A 103 -2.79 3.36 -5.36
CA SER A 103 -3.47 3.78 -4.13
C SER A 103 -3.19 5.24 -3.82
N PHE A 104 -1.93 5.67 -3.90
CA PHE A 104 -1.54 7.05 -3.67
C PHE A 104 -2.26 8.01 -4.63
N LYS A 105 -2.27 7.69 -5.93
CA LYS A 105 -2.94 8.50 -6.95
C LYS A 105 -4.43 8.64 -6.66
N LEU A 106 -5.11 7.54 -6.30
CA LEU A 106 -6.54 7.56 -6.02
C LEU A 106 -6.91 8.36 -4.76
N ILE A 107 -6.11 8.27 -3.70
CA ILE A 107 -6.31 9.07 -2.48
C ILE A 107 -6.09 10.56 -2.80
N LYS A 108 -5.07 10.88 -3.62
CA LYS A 108 -4.75 12.26 -4.03
C LYS A 108 -5.87 12.88 -4.87
N ASP A 109 -6.39 12.14 -5.84
CA ASP A 109 -7.45 12.62 -6.74
C ASP A 109 -8.76 12.91 -5.96
N GLN A 110 -9.06 12.10 -4.93
CA GLN A 110 -10.20 12.36 -4.03
C GLN A 110 -10.02 13.63 -3.21
N SER A 111 -8.81 13.92 -2.74
CA SER A 111 -8.54 15.12 -1.95
C SER A 111 -8.73 16.40 -2.78
N LYS A 112 -8.42 16.37 -4.08
CA LYS A 112 -8.64 17.50 -4.99
C LYS A 112 -10.13 17.73 -5.25
N SER A 113 -10.90 16.66 -5.51
CA SER A 113 -12.34 16.75 -5.75
C SER A 113 -13.10 17.41 -4.58
N LYS A 114 -12.70 17.13 -3.34
CA LYS A 114 -13.37 17.67 -2.14
C LYS A 114 -13.08 19.15 -1.90
N ILE A 115 -12.02 19.72 -2.49
CA ILE A 115 -11.71 21.15 -2.38
C ILE A 115 -12.63 21.96 -3.32
N ILE A 116 -12.98 21.39 -4.48
CA ILE A 116 -13.81 22.04 -5.50
C ILE A 116 -15.29 22.10 -5.08
N GLU A 117 -15.77 21.13 -4.30
CA GLU A 117 -17.17 21.12 -3.80
C GLU A 117 -17.41 22.09 -2.62
N VAL A 118 -16.37 22.68 -2.03
CA VAL A 118 -16.46 23.56 -0.85
C VAL A 118 -16.20 25.04 -1.22
N SER A 119 -15.76 25.31 -2.45
CA SER A 119 -15.57 26.65 -3.02
C SER A 119 -16.78 27.07 -3.85
#